data_AF-A0A368KTP7-F1
#
_entry.id   AF-A0A368KTP7-F1
#
_cell.length_a   1.000
_cell.length_b   1.000
_cell.length_c   1.000
_cell.angle_alpha   90.00
_cell.angle_beta   90.00
_cell.angle_gamma   90.00
#
_symmetry.space_group_name_H-M   'P 1'
#
loop_
_entity.id
_entity.type
_entity.pdbx_description
1 polymer ?
#
loop_
_entity_poly.entity_id
_entity_poly.type
_entity_poly.pdbx_seq_one_letter_code
_entity_poly.pdbx_strand_id
1 'polypeptide(L)'
;MSTNTPSRFRLPGPVFVSAGILLVLALLVPLPWVSWGSEVDIHSGQVRRSVWVIGMLVSRRVEETWVSTATSPLGEPEWRYAVTDGWWGGGHPHWQYHSAVHQIESVEKLWEEFPRDDAACQEAAEEILKRWQTGDDTEAVKYVMALLNRDSEASTMRQEDLSNSNADTP
;
A
#
# COMPACT_ATOMS: atom_id res chain seq x y z
N MET A 1 -47.83 -53.54 -15.50
CA MET A 1 -47.04 -52.30 -15.58
C MET A 1 -46.82 -51.80 -14.16
N SER A 2 -45.60 -51.95 -13.64
CA SER A 2 -45.26 -51.52 -12.27
C SER A 2 -44.66 -50.12 -12.33
N THR A 3 -45.32 -49.14 -11.71
CA THR A 3 -44.87 -47.75 -11.65
C THR A 3 -43.88 -47.60 -10.49
N ASN A 4 -42.58 -47.59 -10.78
CA ASN A 4 -41.56 -47.21 -9.80
C ASN A 4 -41.70 -45.72 -9.50
N THR A 5 -42.22 -45.39 -8.32
CA THR A 5 -42.27 -44.02 -7.83
C THR A 5 -40.85 -43.55 -7.50
N PRO A 6 -40.34 -42.45 -8.07
CA PRO A 6 -38.99 -41.99 -7.80
C PRO A 6 -38.84 -41.63 -6.32
N SER A 7 -37.86 -42.24 -5.65
CA SER A 7 -37.52 -41.92 -4.27
C SER A 7 -37.10 -40.46 -4.20
N ARG A 8 -37.89 -39.65 -3.49
CA ARG A 8 -37.53 -38.26 -3.21
C ARG A 8 -36.39 -38.30 -2.20
N PHE A 9 -35.16 -38.16 -2.68
CA PHE A 9 -33.98 -37.97 -1.84
C PHE A 9 -34.20 -36.73 -0.95
N ARG A 10 -34.64 -36.96 0.29
CA ARG A 10 -34.62 -35.93 1.33
C ARG A 10 -33.19 -35.85 1.85
N LEU A 11 -32.42 -34.91 1.31
CA LEU A 11 -31.14 -34.55 1.89
C LEU A 11 -31.39 -34.12 3.35
N PRO A 12 -30.73 -34.76 4.34
CA PRO A 12 -31.00 -34.48 5.74
C PRO A 12 -30.53 -33.06 6.07
N GLY A 13 -31.35 -32.31 6.82
CA GLY A 13 -31.11 -30.92 7.22
C GLY A 13 -29.68 -30.59 7.70
N PRO A 14 -28.96 -31.49 8.40
CA PRO A 14 -27.57 -31.24 8.82
C PRO A 14 -26.60 -30.95 7.68
N VAL A 15 -26.79 -31.53 6.49
CA VAL A 15 -25.88 -31.33 5.35
C VAL A 15 -25.89 -29.88 4.87
N PHE A 16 -27.06 -29.24 4.84
CA PHE A 16 -27.18 -27.83 4.45
C PHE A 16 -26.58 -26.90 5.49
N VAL A 17 -26.73 -27.23 6.78
CA VAL A 17 -26.13 -26.46 7.87
C VAL A 17 -24.60 -26.55 7.80
N SER A 18 -24.03 -27.74 7.60
CA SER A 18 -22.58 -27.92 7.44
C SER A 18 -22.04 -27.22 6.20
N ALA A 19 -22.74 -27.30 5.06
CA ALA A 19 -22.35 -26.58 3.84
C ALA A 19 -22.38 -25.06 4.03
N GLY A 20 -23.40 -24.53 4.73
CA GLY A 20 -23.49 -23.12 5.07
C GLY A 20 -22.36 -22.65 5.99
N ILE A 21 -22.01 -23.43 7.01
CA ILE A 21 -20.89 -23.13 7.92
C ILE A 21 -19.56 -23.13 7.16
N LEU A 22 -19.32 -24.13 6.31
CA LEU A 22 -18.11 -24.20 5.49
C LEU A 22 -18.00 -23.03 4.51
N LEU A 23 -19.12 -22.61 3.90
CA LEU A 23 -19.15 -21.45 3.03
C LEU A 23 -18.85 -20.16 3.80
N VAL A 24 -19.44 -19.96 4.98
CA VAL A 24 -19.16 -18.80 5.83
C VAL A 24 -17.71 -18.78 6.28
N LEU A 25 -17.14 -19.92 6.70
CA LEU A 25 -15.72 -20.03 7.04
C LEU A 25 -14.82 -19.74 5.84
N ALA A 26 -15.17 -20.22 4.64
CA ALA A 26 -14.43 -19.92 3.42
C ALA A 26 -14.48 -18.43 3.04
N LEU A 27 -15.53 -17.70 3.42
CA LEU A 27 -15.67 -16.26 3.21
C LEU A 27 -15.00 -15.41 4.30
N LEU A 28 -14.90 -15.93 5.53
CA LEU A 28 -14.33 -15.20 6.68
C LEU A 28 -12.83 -15.42 6.87
N VAL A 29 -12.29 -16.57 6.46
CA VAL A 29 -10.84 -16.80 6.51
C VAL A 29 -10.22 -16.07 5.31
N PRO A 30 -9.22 -15.17 5.51
CA PRO A 30 -8.49 -14.57 4.40
C PRO A 30 -8.01 -15.71 3.53
N LEU A 31 -8.57 -15.73 2.33
CA LEU A 31 -8.53 -16.84 1.41
C LEU A 31 -7.05 -17.20 1.21
N PRO A 32 -6.53 -18.34 1.74
CA PRO A 32 -5.11 -18.73 1.66
C PRO A 32 -4.54 -18.73 0.23
N TRP A 33 -5.46 -18.78 -0.73
CA TRP A 33 -5.30 -18.79 -2.15
C TRP A 33 -4.96 -17.41 -2.72
N VAL A 34 -5.37 -16.31 -2.09
CA VAL A 34 -5.18 -14.95 -2.61
C VAL A 34 -3.97 -14.31 -1.97
N SER A 35 -3.18 -13.62 -2.78
CA SER A 35 -2.01 -12.89 -2.31
C SER A 35 -1.84 -11.54 -2.98
N TRP A 36 -1.27 -10.58 -2.25
CA TRP A 36 -1.00 -9.22 -2.68
C TRP A 36 0.50 -8.92 -2.62
N GLY A 37 1.01 -8.41 -3.73
CA GLY A 37 2.37 -7.91 -3.85
C GLY A 37 2.39 -6.47 -4.35
N SER A 38 3.38 -5.71 -3.92
CA SER A 38 3.68 -4.37 -4.41
C SER A 38 5.16 -4.28 -4.74
N GLU A 39 5.44 -3.78 -5.93
CA GLU A 39 6.78 -3.41 -6.38
C GLU A 39 6.81 -1.90 -6.56
N VAL A 40 7.96 -1.28 -6.35
CA VAL A 40 8.21 0.12 -6.63
C VAL A 40 9.25 0.22 -7.74
N ASP A 41 9.05 1.12 -8.69
CA ASP A 41 10.10 1.49 -9.63
C ASP A 41 11.00 2.53 -8.96
N ILE A 42 12.23 2.15 -8.65
CA ILE A 42 13.15 3.02 -7.88
C ILE A 42 13.64 4.23 -8.67
N HIS A 43 13.44 4.26 -9.99
CA HIS A 43 13.81 5.39 -10.83
C HIS A 43 12.68 6.38 -11.05
N SER A 44 11.43 5.96 -10.96
CA SER A 44 10.26 6.82 -11.23
C SER A 44 9.35 7.03 -10.04
N GLY A 45 9.39 6.16 -9.01
CA GLY A 45 8.46 6.21 -7.89
C GLY A 45 7.07 5.64 -8.20
N GLN A 46 6.86 5.08 -9.39
CA GLN A 46 5.62 4.35 -9.69
C GLN A 46 5.50 3.09 -8.83
N VAL A 47 4.26 2.72 -8.50
CA VAL A 47 3.96 1.52 -7.72
C VAL A 47 3.22 0.52 -8.59
N ARG A 48 3.63 -0.74 -8.55
CA ARG A 48 3.01 -1.84 -9.27
C ARG A 48 2.40 -2.83 -8.30
N ARG A 49 1.08 -2.79 -8.18
CA ARG A 49 0.29 -3.71 -7.35
C ARG A 49 -0.06 -4.97 -8.14
N SER A 50 0.14 -6.12 -7.51
CA SER A 50 -0.08 -7.44 -8.07
C SER A 50 -1.01 -8.25 -7.17
N VAL A 51 -1.94 -8.98 -7.77
CA VAL A 51 -2.83 -9.92 -7.08
C VAL A 51 -2.62 -11.31 -7.66
N TRP A 52 -2.31 -12.26 -6.78
CA TRP A 52 -2.08 -13.66 -7.08
C TRP A 52 -3.24 -14.49 -6.54
N VAL A 53 -3.67 -15.50 -7.29
CA VAL A 53 -4.65 -16.49 -6.85
C VAL A 53 -4.09 -17.89 -7.15
N ILE A 54 -3.82 -18.68 -6.12
CA ILE A 54 -3.22 -20.03 -6.22
C ILE A 54 -1.91 -19.96 -7.04
N GLY A 55 -1.04 -18.99 -6.71
CA GLY A 55 0.23 -18.77 -7.40
C GLY A 55 0.11 -18.27 -8.86
N MET A 56 -1.09 -18.02 -9.36
CA MET A 56 -1.30 -17.41 -10.69
C MET A 56 -1.51 -15.90 -10.57
N LEU A 57 -0.81 -15.12 -11.39
CA LEU A 57 -1.01 -13.67 -11.45
C LEU A 57 -2.35 -13.37 -12.11
N VAL A 58 -3.31 -12.84 -11.34
CA VAL A 58 -4.66 -12.53 -11.83
C VAL A 58 -4.80 -11.06 -12.21
N SER A 59 -4.10 -10.17 -11.51
CA SER A 59 -4.14 -8.73 -11.79
C SER A 59 -2.79 -8.12 -11.54
N ARG A 60 -2.40 -7.19 -12.41
CA ARG A 60 -1.23 -6.34 -12.23
C ARG A 60 -1.58 -4.93 -12.72
N ARG A 61 -1.36 -3.93 -11.88
CA ARG A 61 -1.66 -2.53 -12.18
C ARG A 61 -0.47 -1.68 -11.79
N VAL A 62 -0.13 -0.73 -12.66
CA VAL A 62 0.84 0.33 -12.37
C VAL A 62 0.04 1.56 -11.99
N GLU A 63 0.41 2.16 -10.87
CA GLU A 63 -0.20 3.33 -10.27
C GLU A 63 0.85 4.43 -10.24
N GLU A 64 0.45 5.60 -10.73
CA GLU A 64 1.22 6.82 -10.52
C GLU A 64 1.08 7.23 -9.04
N THR A 65 2.18 7.74 -8.49
CA THR A 65 2.27 8.29 -7.14
C THR A 65 2.60 9.77 -7.22
N TRP A 66 2.49 10.48 -6.10
CA TRP A 66 2.96 11.86 -6.05
C TRP A 66 4.45 11.97 -6.43
N VAL A 67 5.28 10.97 -6.11
CA VAL A 67 6.71 10.95 -6.49
C VAL A 67 6.86 10.90 -8.00
N SER A 68 6.13 10.00 -8.68
CA SER A 68 6.22 9.87 -10.15
C SER A 68 5.60 11.05 -10.91
N THR A 69 4.70 11.78 -10.27
CA THR A 69 4.07 12.97 -10.85
C THR A 69 4.92 14.22 -10.61
N ALA A 70 5.63 14.29 -9.49
CA ALA A 70 6.37 15.49 -9.08
C ALA A 70 7.76 15.60 -9.73
N THR A 71 8.36 14.50 -10.21
CA THR A 71 9.67 14.56 -10.86
C THR A 71 9.80 13.61 -12.05
N SER A 72 10.79 13.88 -12.91
CA SER A 72 11.12 13.01 -14.03
C SER A 72 11.90 11.79 -13.56
N PRO A 73 11.75 10.63 -14.21
CA PRO A 73 12.48 9.43 -13.83
C PRO A 73 13.99 9.61 -13.97
N LEU A 74 14.76 9.02 -13.05
CA LEU A 74 16.22 9.09 -13.05
C LEU A 74 16.89 8.15 -14.07
N GLY A 75 16.13 7.26 -14.70
CA GLY A 75 16.63 6.24 -15.62
C GLY A 75 15.54 5.32 -16.17
N GLU A 76 15.96 4.21 -16.77
CA GLU A 76 15.05 3.16 -17.26
C GLU A 76 14.34 2.45 -16.10
N PRO A 77 13.07 2.03 -16.23
CA PRO A 77 12.31 1.45 -15.12
C PRO A 77 13.03 0.28 -14.44
N GLU A 78 13.20 0.38 -13.11
CA GLU A 78 13.82 -0.64 -12.30
C GLU A 78 12.93 -1.04 -11.12
N TRP A 79 12.19 -2.13 -11.32
CA TRP A 79 11.20 -2.59 -10.35
C TRP A 79 11.83 -3.41 -9.22
N ARG A 80 11.57 -3.00 -7.98
CA ARG A 80 12.01 -3.65 -6.75
C ARG A 80 10.83 -4.02 -5.87
N TYR A 81 10.89 -5.17 -5.20
CA TYR A 81 9.84 -5.58 -4.27
C TYR A 81 9.82 -4.68 -3.03
N ALA A 82 8.64 -4.14 -2.73
CA ALA A 82 8.41 -3.29 -1.56
C ALA A 82 7.49 -3.95 -0.53
N VAL A 83 6.44 -4.66 -0.94
CA VAL A 83 5.60 -5.41 0.01
C VAL A 83 5.19 -6.72 -0.64
N THR A 84 5.27 -7.83 0.08
CA THR A 84 4.50 -9.02 -0.27
C THR A 84 3.88 -9.59 0.98
N ASP A 85 2.66 -10.09 0.87
CA ASP A 85 2.20 -11.05 1.86
C ASP A 85 3.04 -12.33 1.76
N GLY A 86 3.60 -12.78 2.88
CA GLY A 86 4.59 -13.87 2.91
C GLY A 86 4.08 -15.25 2.46
N TRP A 87 2.85 -15.36 1.94
CA TRP A 87 2.15 -16.62 1.68
C TRP A 87 2.69 -17.42 0.48
N TRP A 88 3.14 -16.77 -0.59
CA TRP A 88 3.56 -17.44 -1.82
C TRP A 88 5.04 -17.27 -2.16
N GLY A 89 5.89 -17.19 -1.13
CA GLY A 89 7.35 -17.23 -1.31
C GLY A 89 8.03 -15.87 -1.37
N GLY A 90 7.34 -14.79 -1.00
CA GLY A 90 7.99 -13.51 -0.76
C GLY A 90 8.58 -13.37 0.65
N GLY A 91 8.37 -14.31 1.58
CA GLY A 91 8.97 -14.28 2.92
C GLY A 91 10.51 -14.41 2.93
N HIS A 92 11.22 -13.44 2.38
CA HIS A 92 12.65 -13.24 2.52
C HIS A 92 12.84 -12.04 3.46
N PRO A 93 13.49 -12.21 4.62
CA PRO A 93 13.45 -11.27 5.74
C PRO A 93 14.10 -9.88 5.52
N HIS A 94 14.56 -9.54 4.30
CA HIS A 94 15.29 -8.30 4.03
C HIS A 94 15.05 -7.77 2.61
N TRP A 95 13.82 -7.38 2.26
CA TRP A 95 13.67 -6.59 1.06
C TRP A 95 14.25 -5.20 1.31
N GLN A 96 15.20 -4.85 0.45
CA GLN A 96 15.89 -3.58 0.44
C GLN A 96 14.94 -2.38 0.37
N TYR A 97 13.71 -2.55 -0.13
CA TYR A 97 12.74 -1.46 -0.34
C TYR A 97 11.42 -1.69 0.39
N HIS A 98 11.45 -2.45 1.50
CA HIS A 98 10.25 -2.91 2.20
C HIS A 98 9.31 -1.79 2.69
N SER A 99 9.83 -0.58 2.87
CA SER A 99 9.10 0.59 3.35
C SER A 99 8.86 1.64 2.26
N ALA A 100 9.35 1.45 1.04
CA ALA A 100 9.26 2.45 -0.04
C ALA A 100 7.81 2.89 -0.34
N VAL A 101 6.86 1.95 -0.40
CA VAL A 101 5.44 2.27 -0.61
C VAL A 101 4.88 3.02 0.60
N HIS A 102 5.21 2.59 1.82
CA HIS A 102 4.76 3.26 3.04
C HIS A 102 5.33 4.69 3.16
N GLN A 103 6.56 4.92 2.70
CA GLN A 103 7.17 6.25 2.63
C GLN A 103 6.36 7.20 1.74
N ILE A 104 6.01 6.75 0.53
CA ILE A 104 5.18 7.49 -0.42
C ILE A 104 3.83 7.82 0.24
N GLU A 105 3.11 6.81 0.73
CA GLU A 105 1.77 6.96 1.31
C GLU A 105 1.78 7.86 2.57
N SER A 106 2.85 7.83 3.36
CA SER A 106 2.99 8.66 4.57
C SER A 106 3.13 10.15 4.24
N VAL A 107 3.93 10.49 3.22
CA VAL A 107 4.11 11.88 2.79
C VAL A 107 2.85 12.38 2.08
N GLU A 108 2.23 11.53 1.25
CA GLU A 108 0.97 11.86 0.57
C GLU A 108 -0.10 12.26 1.57
N LYS A 109 -0.33 11.43 2.59
CA LYS A 109 -1.30 11.70 3.65
C LYS A 109 -1.00 12.99 4.42
N LEU A 110 0.28 13.29 4.66
CA LEU A 110 0.66 14.54 5.32
C LEU A 110 0.32 15.76 4.44
N TRP A 111 0.56 15.69 3.14
CA TRP A 111 0.30 16.80 2.23
C TRP A 111 -1.17 16.97 1.85
N GLU A 112 -1.99 15.91 1.96
CA GLU A 112 -3.44 16.04 1.94
C GLU A 112 -3.95 16.94 3.08
N GLU A 113 -3.32 16.86 4.26
CA GLU A 113 -3.67 17.68 5.43
C GLU A 113 -3.00 19.06 5.38
N PHE A 114 -1.75 19.13 4.92
CA PHE A 114 -0.95 20.35 4.82
C PHE A 114 -0.37 20.51 3.40
N PRO A 115 -1.16 21.04 2.45
CA PRO A 115 -0.73 21.18 1.07
C PRO A 115 0.58 21.95 0.94
N ARG A 116 1.50 21.40 0.14
CA ARG A 116 2.78 22.02 -0.23
C ARG A 116 2.72 22.62 -1.61
N ASP A 117 3.70 23.47 -1.92
CA ASP A 117 3.90 23.94 -3.28
C ASP A 117 4.58 22.86 -4.14
N ASP A 118 4.41 22.98 -5.46
CA ASP A 118 4.93 22.01 -6.42
C ASP A 118 6.46 21.87 -6.34
N ALA A 119 7.16 22.95 -5.95
CA ALA A 119 8.62 22.95 -5.82
C ALA A 119 9.10 22.08 -4.66
N ALA A 120 8.47 22.16 -3.48
CA ALA A 120 8.80 21.30 -2.35
C ALA A 120 8.45 19.83 -2.64
N CYS A 121 7.33 19.59 -3.34
CA CYS A 121 6.96 18.24 -3.77
C CYS A 121 8.00 17.64 -4.72
N GLN A 122 8.47 18.43 -5.70
CA GLN A 122 9.50 18.01 -6.64
C GLN A 122 10.85 17.73 -5.93
N GLU A 123 11.31 18.64 -5.06
CA GLU A 123 12.56 18.45 -4.31
C GLU A 123 12.52 17.19 -3.45
N ALA A 124 11.41 16.95 -2.76
CA ALA A 124 11.24 15.76 -1.95
C ALA A 124 11.22 14.47 -2.78
N ALA A 125 10.53 14.49 -3.93
CA ALA A 125 10.52 13.36 -4.85
C ALA A 125 11.93 13.02 -5.36
N GLU A 126 12.68 14.03 -5.81
CA GLU A 126 14.06 13.87 -6.29
C GLU A 126 14.99 13.30 -5.20
N GLU A 127 14.89 13.81 -3.98
CA GLU A 127 15.73 13.38 -2.87
C GLU A 127 15.37 11.95 -2.39
N ILE A 128 14.10 11.54 -2.47
CA ILE A 128 13.68 10.15 -2.21
C ILE A 128 14.25 9.21 -3.29
N LEU A 129 14.02 9.51 -4.56
CA LEU A 129 14.48 8.67 -5.67
C LEU A 129 16.00 8.50 -5.64
N LYS A 130 16.73 9.60 -5.42
CA LYS A 130 18.19 9.59 -5.27
C LYS A 130 18.67 8.71 -4.11
N ARG A 131 17.94 8.68 -2.99
CA ARG A 131 18.28 7.82 -1.85
C ARG A 131 17.98 6.36 -2.12
N TRP A 132 16.93 6.03 -2.84
CA TRP A 132 16.71 4.63 -3.27
C TRP A 132 17.85 4.12 -4.16
N GLN A 133 18.57 4.99 -4.87
CA GLN A 133 19.75 4.59 -5.64
C GLN A 133 20.93 4.10 -4.79
N THR A 134 20.89 4.20 -3.46
CA THR A 134 21.97 3.67 -2.59
C THR A 134 21.91 2.15 -2.41
N GLY A 135 20.90 1.49 -2.99
CA GLY A 135 20.75 0.03 -2.97
C GLY A 135 19.79 -0.50 -1.91
N ASP A 136 19.22 0.38 -1.08
CA ASP A 136 18.12 0.09 -0.16
C ASP A 136 17.31 1.37 0.16
N ASP A 137 16.29 1.25 1.02
CA ASP A 137 15.40 2.32 1.43
C ASP A 137 15.78 2.99 2.76
N THR A 138 16.88 2.59 3.39
CA THR A 138 17.26 3.06 4.74
C THR A 138 17.48 4.56 4.79
N GLU A 139 18.21 5.12 3.81
CA GLU A 139 18.46 6.56 3.77
C GLU A 139 17.19 7.34 3.40
N ALA A 140 16.33 6.77 2.55
CA ALA A 140 15.04 7.36 2.22
C ALA A 140 14.10 7.40 3.43
N VAL A 141 14.08 6.33 4.27
CA VAL A 141 13.34 6.34 5.55
C VAL A 141 13.78 7.50 6.42
N LYS A 142 15.08 7.70 6.60
CA LYS A 142 15.60 8.78 7.45
C LYS A 142 15.17 10.16 6.93
N TYR A 143 15.25 10.34 5.61
CA TYR A 143 14.83 11.58 4.96
C TYR A 143 13.32 11.83 5.15
N VAL A 144 12.48 10.83 4.87
CA VAL A 144 11.03 10.93 5.02
C VAL A 144 10.66 11.21 6.47
N MET A 145 11.26 10.54 7.45
CA MET A 145 11.01 10.81 8.87
C MET A 145 11.41 12.24 9.26
N ALA A 146 12.54 12.75 8.75
CA ALA A 146 12.94 14.14 8.96
C ALA A 146 11.96 15.13 8.32
N LEU A 147 11.47 14.83 7.11
CA LEU A 147 10.47 15.63 6.41
C LEU A 147 9.14 15.69 7.20
N LEU A 148 8.63 14.53 7.64
CA LEU A 148 7.41 14.43 8.43
C LEU A 148 7.52 15.21 9.75
N ASN A 149 8.66 15.12 10.44
CA ASN A 149 8.89 15.84 11.70
C ASN A 149 8.93 17.36 11.50
N ARG A 150 9.67 17.85 10.50
CA ARG A 150 9.75 19.29 10.18
C ARG A 150 8.38 19.89 9.89
N ASP A 151 7.55 19.14 9.18
CA ASP A 151 6.22 19.59 8.78
C ASP A 151 5.23 19.59 9.95
N SER A 152 5.33 18.61 10.84
CA SER A 152 4.56 18.56 12.09
C SER A 152 4.90 19.74 13.03
N GLU A 153 6.19 20.05 13.19
CA GLU A 153 6.65 21.20 13.99
C GLU A 153 6.17 22.52 13.41
N ALA A 154 6.31 22.72 12.09
CA ALA A 154 5.86 23.93 11.42
C ALA A 154 4.34 24.13 11.55
N SER A 155 3.57 23.05 11.50
CA SER A 155 2.12 23.08 11.67
C SER A 155 1.71 23.45 13.10
N THR A 156 2.44 22.91 14.10
CA THR A 156 2.21 23.22 15.52
C THR A 156 2.46 24.71 15.81
N MET A 157 3.59 25.27 15.35
CA MET A 157 3.91 26.69 15.55
C MET A 157 2.87 27.60 14.89
N ARG A 158 2.42 27.27 13.68
CA ARG A 158 1.39 28.03 12.98
C ARG A 158 0.07 28.06 13.75
N GLN A 159 -0.31 26.94 14.38
CA GLN A 159 -1.52 26.86 15.17
C GLN A 159 -1.44 27.67 16.47
N GLU A 160 -0.28 27.67 17.13
CA GLU A 160 -0.02 28.50 18.32
C GLU A 160 -0.09 30.00 18.00
N ASP A 161 0.52 30.44 16.89
CA ASP A 161 0.47 31.84 16.45
C ASP A 161 -0.97 32.31 16.17
N LEU A 162 -1.77 31.46 15.51
CA LEU A 162 -3.18 31.76 15.25
C LEU A 162 -4.02 31.78 16.54
N SER A 163 -3.73 30.89 17.50
CA SER A 163 -4.41 30.88 18.79
C SER A 163 -4.10 32.14 19.61
N ASN A 164 -2.85 32.59 19.59
CA ASN A 164 -2.42 33.79 20.31
C ASN A 164 -2.97 35.07 19.66
N SER A 165 -3.00 35.15 18.33
CA SER A 165 -3.55 36.31 17.62
C SER A 165 -5.05 36.54 17.88
N ASN A 166 -5.83 35.48 18.15
CA ASN A 166 -7.25 35.60 18.45
C ASN A 166 -7.54 36.04 19.89
N ALA A 167 -6.59 35.88 20.81
CA ALA A 167 -6.74 36.28 22.21
C ALA A 167 -6.65 37.81 22.42
N ASP A 168 -6.02 38.52 21.49
CA ASP A 168 -5.75 39.97 21.59
C ASP A 168 -6.79 40.85 20.86
N THR A 169 -7.89 40.27 20.37
CA THR A 169 -8.97 41.05 19.72
C THR A 169 -10.11 41.33 20.73
N PRO A 170 -10.28 42.57 21.23
CA PRO A 170 -11.27 42.94 22.24
C PRO A 170 -12.72 42.98 21.75
#